data_AF-A0A2D7IMH2-F1
#
_entry.id   AF-A0A2D7IMH2-F1
#
_cell.length_a   1.000
_cell.length_b   1.000
_cell.length_c   1.000
_cell.angle_alpha   90.00
_cell.angle_beta   90.00
_cell.angle_gamma   90.00
#
_symmetry.space_group_name_H-M   'P 1'
#
loop_
_entity.id
_entity.type
_entity.pdbx_description
1 polymer ?
#
loop_
_entity_poly.entity_id
_entity_poly.type
_entity_poly.pdbx_seq_one_letter_code
_entity_poly.pdbx_strand_id
1 'polypeptide(L)'
;MRKALFIVLLFCFSCKNNLFNKLDKSLENGISKKEAIKRVPSEQRIAMEWLITHMPENDKKSLSLEFLITNSEYAFKTKEHFSWAKHVPDQIFLNYVLPYASLNERRDEWRKDFFYKFSPLVKNANSAYEGAVILNNKIFEMVGVEYSTKRPKADQSPYESIEAGLASCTGLSFLLIDACRSVGIPARFVGTPMWHNDSGNHSWVEIWDGGWHFTGAAEPVENQLNQVWFADLASKAKTGDMKYGIFAATWNKTDLYFPMDWLPGIKKYNAVDVTDRYLTQTKIDSGLVAVSIRALNNSGERESVDIIVTGENNYFFEGQSKNETYDLNDHLTLFLPKGKVFTIKYKNDSQILEVENECLVSLSVK
;
A
#
# COMPACT_ATOMS: atom_id res chain seq x y z
N MET A 1 47.35 67.76 10.45
CA MET A 1 46.47 68.30 9.38
C MET A 1 45.72 67.12 8.74
N ARG A 2 44.45 66.91 9.11
CA ARG A 2 43.24 66.98 8.24
C ARG A 2 43.37 66.11 6.98
N LYS A 3 42.86 64.86 6.97
CA LYS A 3 41.46 64.37 6.73
C LYS A 3 40.91 64.65 5.32
N ALA A 4 40.21 63.62 4.81
CA ALA A 4 39.26 63.54 3.67
C ALA A 4 39.90 63.10 2.33
N LEU A 5 39.31 62.25 1.48
CA LEU A 5 37.99 61.59 1.44
C LEU A 5 38.10 60.41 0.45
N PHE A 6 37.79 59.17 0.85
CA PHE A 6 37.58 58.06 -0.08
C PHE A 6 36.08 58.00 -0.40
N ILE A 7 35.71 58.30 -1.65
CA ILE A 7 34.36 58.06 -2.17
C ILE A 7 34.38 56.67 -2.80
N VAL A 8 33.79 55.69 -2.12
CA VAL A 8 33.41 54.42 -2.73
C VAL A 8 31.91 54.50 -3.01
N LEU A 9 31.55 54.55 -4.29
CA LEU A 9 30.16 54.41 -4.73
C LEU A 9 29.67 53.00 -4.39
N LEU A 10 28.71 52.90 -3.47
CA LEU A 10 27.85 51.72 -3.35
C LEU A 10 26.84 51.75 -4.51
N PHE A 11 27.09 50.94 -5.54
CA PHE A 11 26.06 50.52 -6.49
C PHE A 11 25.33 49.30 -5.91
N CYS A 12 24.39 49.52 -4.99
CA CYS A 12 23.36 48.53 -4.67
C CYS A 12 22.22 48.68 -5.67
N PHE A 13 22.31 48.03 -6.83
CA PHE A 13 21.14 47.81 -7.67
C PHE A 13 20.38 46.57 -7.21
N SER A 14 19.28 46.86 -6.52
CA SER A 14 18.17 45.99 -6.18
C SER A 14 17.72 45.14 -7.38
N CYS A 15 18.09 43.86 -7.38
CA CYS A 15 17.54 42.87 -8.31
C CYS A 15 17.35 41.51 -7.62
N LYS A 16 16.79 41.50 -6.41
CA LYS A 16 16.35 40.29 -5.70
C LYS A 16 15.29 40.72 -4.68
N ASN A 17 14.04 40.88 -5.11
CA ASN A 17 12.89 40.93 -4.18
C ASN A 17 11.50 40.74 -4.83
N ASN A 18 11.41 40.52 -6.14
CA ASN A 18 10.11 40.29 -6.80
C ASN A 18 9.74 38.83 -7.07
N LEU A 19 10.64 37.87 -6.80
CA LEU A 19 10.33 36.44 -6.98
C LEU A 19 9.81 35.79 -5.68
N PHE A 20 10.30 36.20 -4.52
CA PHE A 20 9.88 35.66 -3.22
C PHE A 20 8.52 36.20 -2.75
N ASN A 21 8.18 37.45 -3.07
CA ASN A 21 6.89 38.05 -2.68
C ASN A 21 5.67 37.52 -3.47
N LYS A 22 5.87 36.70 -4.51
CA LYS A 22 4.77 36.10 -5.29
C LYS A 22 4.40 34.69 -4.84
N LEU A 23 5.25 34.04 -4.04
CA LEU A 23 5.03 32.68 -3.55
C LEU A 23 4.30 32.64 -2.19
N ASP A 24 4.32 33.73 -1.42
CA ASP A 24 3.71 33.76 -0.07
C ASP A 24 2.24 34.20 -0.04
N LYS A 25 1.72 34.82 -1.11
CA LYS A 25 0.32 35.31 -1.12
C LYS A 25 -0.74 34.27 -1.49
N SER A 26 -0.35 33.05 -1.88
CA SER A 26 -1.30 31.97 -2.19
C SER A 26 -1.70 31.14 -0.97
N LEU A 27 -1.01 31.30 0.18
CA LEU A 27 -1.32 30.57 1.40
C LEU A 27 -2.50 31.17 2.20
N GLU A 28 -2.87 32.44 1.96
CA GLU A 28 -4.01 33.06 2.66
C GLU A 28 -5.37 32.68 2.09
N ASN A 29 -5.43 32.21 0.84
CA ASN A 29 -6.66 31.78 0.18
C ASN A 29 -6.38 30.44 -0.50
N GLY A 30 -6.88 29.33 0.06
CA GLY A 30 -6.67 27.97 -0.47
C GLY A 30 -6.98 27.82 -1.97
N ILE A 31 -6.70 26.64 -2.52
CA ILE A 31 -6.68 26.38 -3.96
C ILE A 31 -7.97 26.84 -4.66
N SER A 32 -7.84 27.82 -5.55
CA SER A 32 -8.93 28.28 -6.42
C SER A 32 -9.18 27.30 -7.56
N LYS A 33 -10.33 26.62 -7.53
CA LYS A 33 -10.76 25.68 -8.59
C LYS A 33 -10.69 26.30 -10.00
N LYS A 34 -11.17 27.54 -10.15
CA LYS A 34 -11.16 28.26 -11.43
C LYS A 34 -9.75 28.52 -11.94
N GLU A 35 -8.84 28.90 -11.05
CA GLU A 35 -7.44 29.13 -11.41
C GLU A 35 -6.76 27.83 -11.81
N ALA A 36 -6.95 26.76 -11.04
CA ALA A 36 -6.35 25.46 -11.32
C ALA A 36 -6.75 24.91 -12.69
N ILE A 37 -8.05 24.96 -13.01
CA ILE A 37 -8.58 24.53 -14.31
C ILE A 37 -8.00 25.36 -15.47
N LYS A 38 -7.77 26.66 -15.27
CA LYS A 38 -7.19 27.54 -16.31
C LYS A 38 -5.72 27.22 -16.59
N ARG A 39 -4.99 26.73 -15.58
CA ARG A 39 -3.55 26.47 -15.66
C ARG A 39 -3.17 25.11 -16.23
N VAL A 40 -4.12 24.18 -16.31
CA VAL A 40 -3.91 22.88 -16.95
C VAL A 40 -4.36 22.88 -18.42
N PRO A 41 -3.77 22.02 -19.27
CA PRO A 41 -4.25 21.78 -20.64
C PRO A 41 -5.73 21.36 -20.68
N SER A 42 -6.38 21.59 -21.83
CA SER A 42 -7.83 21.37 -21.99
C SER A 42 -8.29 19.96 -21.64
N GLU A 43 -7.50 18.96 -22.03
CA GLU A 43 -7.73 17.54 -21.80
C GLU A 43 -7.65 17.14 -20.33
N GLN A 44 -6.99 17.95 -19.50
CA GLN A 44 -6.84 17.72 -18.06
C GLN A 44 -7.88 18.46 -17.22
N ARG A 45 -8.68 19.38 -17.81
CA ARG A 45 -9.58 20.26 -17.05
C ARG A 45 -10.63 19.51 -16.24
N ILE A 46 -11.24 18.50 -16.84
CA ILE A 46 -12.25 17.65 -16.17
C ILE A 46 -11.61 16.89 -15.00
N ALA A 47 -10.40 16.37 -15.20
CA ALA A 47 -9.67 15.67 -14.15
C ALA A 47 -9.24 16.60 -13.00
N MET A 48 -8.76 17.80 -13.31
CA MET A 48 -8.42 18.82 -12.29
C MET A 48 -9.66 19.27 -11.51
N GLU A 49 -10.77 19.50 -12.20
CA GLU A 49 -12.06 19.78 -11.56
C GLU A 49 -12.49 18.65 -10.63
N TRP A 50 -12.40 17.40 -11.11
CA TRP A 50 -12.74 16.23 -10.32
C TRP A 50 -11.83 16.12 -9.09
N LEU A 51 -10.51 16.26 -9.25
CA LEU A 51 -9.53 16.16 -8.17
C LEU A 51 -9.80 17.20 -7.07
N ILE A 52 -10.02 18.46 -7.44
CA ILE A 52 -10.32 19.53 -6.47
C ILE A 52 -11.68 19.32 -5.80
N THR A 53 -12.64 18.72 -6.50
CA THR A 53 -13.96 18.46 -5.93
C THR A 53 -13.90 17.34 -4.89
N HIS A 54 -13.04 16.33 -5.08
CA HIS A 54 -12.97 15.13 -4.24
C HIS A 54 -11.82 15.12 -3.22
N MET A 55 -10.82 16.00 -3.36
CA MET A 55 -9.69 16.07 -2.43
C MET A 55 -10.13 16.47 -1.01
N PRO A 56 -9.43 16.01 0.03
CA PRO A 56 -9.69 16.41 1.41
C PRO A 56 -9.67 17.93 1.61
N GLU A 57 -10.57 18.44 2.44
CA GLU A 57 -10.67 19.89 2.72
C GLU A 57 -9.39 20.50 3.29
N ASN A 58 -8.62 19.73 4.08
CA ASN A 58 -7.34 20.20 4.59
C ASN A 58 -6.32 20.38 3.45
N ASP A 59 -6.33 19.47 2.47
CA ASP A 59 -5.41 19.52 1.33
C ASP A 59 -5.70 20.74 0.45
N LYS A 60 -6.97 21.19 0.34
CA LYS A 60 -7.33 22.43 -0.36
C LYS A 60 -6.69 23.67 0.26
N LYS A 61 -6.40 23.63 1.56
CA LYS A 61 -5.82 24.75 2.32
C LYS A 61 -4.31 24.68 2.38
N SER A 62 -3.73 23.47 2.40
CA SER A 62 -2.29 23.28 2.62
C SER A 62 -1.49 23.00 1.36
N LEU A 63 -2.07 22.38 0.32
CA LEU A 63 -1.33 22.06 -0.89
C LEU A 63 -1.20 23.27 -1.81
N SER A 64 -0.08 23.33 -2.50
CA SER A 64 0.15 24.34 -3.52
C SER A 64 -0.58 23.99 -4.81
N LEU A 65 -0.86 25.00 -5.64
CA LEU A 65 -1.39 24.76 -6.98
C LEU A 65 -0.38 24.01 -7.89
N GLU A 66 0.93 24.24 -7.71
CA GLU A 66 1.97 23.53 -8.46
C GLU A 66 2.00 22.03 -8.15
N PHE A 67 1.71 21.65 -6.90
CA PHE A 67 1.59 20.25 -6.50
C PHE A 67 0.52 19.54 -7.35
N LEU A 68 -0.68 20.14 -7.43
CA LEU A 68 -1.80 19.57 -8.20
C LEU A 68 -1.52 19.55 -9.71
N ILE A 69 -0.93 20.63 -10.24
CA ILE A 69 -0.56 20.71 -11.66
C ILE A 69 0.45 19.61 -12.01
N THR A 70 1.52 19.47 -11.22
CA THR A 70 2.54 18.43 -11.41
C THR A 70 1.93 17.03 -11.31
N ASN A 71 1.06 16.79 -10.32
CA ASN A 71 0.34 15.53 -10.16
C ASN A 71 -0.51 15.21 -11.41
N SER A 72 -1.29 16.18 -11.90
CA SER A 72 -2.13 16.02 -13.09
C SER A 72 -1.29 15.79 -14.34
N GLU A 73 -0.24 16.59 -14.56
CA GLU A 73 0.66 16.48 -15.70
C GLU A 73 1.22 15.05 -15.82
N TYR A 74 1.81 14.54 -14.74
CA TYR A 74 2.40 13.20 -14.78
C TYR A 74 1.36 12.09 -14.82
N ALA A 75 0.17 12.26 -14.23
CA ALA A 75 -0.91 11.28 -14.39
C ALA A 75 -1.32 11.16 -15.87
N PHE A 76 -1.45 12.26 -16.60
CA PHE A 76 -1.78 12.24 -18.03
C PHE A 76 -0.62 11.79 -18.91
N LYS A 77 0.63 12.11 -18.54
CA LYS A 77 1.82 11.62 -19.23
C LYS A 77 1.87 10.09 -19.30
N THR A 78 1.36 9.39 -18.28
CA THR A 78 1.27 7.92 -18.31
C THR A 78 0.33 7.41 -19.39
N LYS A 79 -0.81 8.09 -19.66
CA LYS A 79 -1.74 7.72 -20.75
C LYS A 79 -1.06 7.77 -22.12
N GLU A 80 -0.11 8.68 -22.32
CA GLU A 80 0.63 8.78 -23.58
C GLU A 80 1.72 7.71 -23.67
N HIS A 81 2.42 7.47 -22.56
CA HIS A 81 3.63 6.66 -22.50
C HIS A 81 3.37 5.15 -22.45
N PHE A 82 2.31 4.70 -21.78
CA PHE A 82 2.04 3.28 -21.54
C PHE A 82 0.80 2.79 -22.30
N SER A 83 0.93 1.63 -22.95
CA SER A 83 -0.15 1.05 -23.77
C SER A 83 -1.39 0.68 -22.95
N TRP A 84 -1.21 0.13 -21.75
CA TRP A 84 -2.32 -0.21 -20.85
C TRP A 84 -3.07 1.03 -20.36
N ALA A 85 -2.36 2.12 -20.07
CA ALA A 85 -2.94 3.35 -19.51
C ALA A 85 -3.94 4.02 -20.49
N LYS A 86 -3.80 3.79 -21.81
CA LYS A 86 -4.72 4.29 -22.85
C LYS A 86 -6.11 3.67 -22.77
N HIS A 87 -6.21 2.45 -22.24
CA HIS A 87 -7.45 1.68 -22.20
C HIS A 87 -8.15 1.76 -20.84
N VAL A 88 -7.57 2.48 -19.87
CA VAL A 88 -8.17 2.67 -18.55
C VAL A 88 -9.42 3.55 -18.69
N PRO A 89 -10.60 3.08 -18.26
CA PRO A 89 -11.82 3.90 -18.27
C PRO A 89 -11.66 5.16 -17.43
N ASP A 90 -12.24 6.29 -17.87
CA ASP A 90 -12.03 7.58 -17.21
C ASP A 90 -12.39 7.58 -15.72
N GLN A 91 -13.47 6.89 -15.32
CA GLN A 91 -13.84 6.78 -13.91
C GLN A 91 -12.79 6.01 -13.08
N ILE A 92 -12.17 4.98 -13.65
CA ILE A 92 -11.08 4.23 -13.01
C ILE A 92 -9.83 5.10 -12.93
N PHE A 93 -9.50 5.83 -14.00
CA PHE A 93 -8.36 6.74 -14.02
C PHE A 93 -8.50 7.84 -12.96
N LEU A 94 -9.66 8.51 -12.90
CA LEU A 94 -9.92 9.58 -11.95
C LEU A 94 -9.82 9.09 -10.50
N ASN A 95 -10.30 7.88 -10.19
CA ASN A 95 -10.32 7.39 -8.82
C ASN A 95 -9.06 6.64 -8.38
N TYR A 96 -8.32 6.04 -9.31
CA TYR A 96 -7.29 5.05 -8.97
C TYR A 96 -5.95 5.26 -9.68
N VAL A 97 -5.82 6.29 -10.53
CA VAL A 97 -4.53 6.75 -11.09
C VAL A 97 -4.23 8.19 -10.68
N LEU A 98 -5.17 9.10 -10.90
CA LEU A 98 -5.03 10.54 -10.67
C LEU A 98 -4.78 10.94 -9.21
N PRO A 99 -5.37 10.29 -8.19
CA PRO A 99 -5.19 10.73 -6.80
C PRO A 99 -3.74 10.62 -6.34
N TYR A 100 -3.29 11.64 -5.60
CA TYR A 100 -1.93 11.73 -5.05
C TYR A 100 -1.76 11.01 -3.71
N ALA A 101 -2.84 10.44 -3.17
CA ALA A 101 -2.86 9.72 -1.91
C ALA A 101 -4.00 8.69 -1.92
N SER A 102 -3.90 7.67 -1.08
CA SER A 102 -4.88 6.63 -0.85
C SER A 102 -5.75 6.92 0.38
N LEU A 103 -5.15 7.34 1.50
CA LEU A 103 -5.83 7.63 2.77
C LEU A 103 -5.18 8.84 3.47
N ASN A 104 -4.63 8.63 4.67
CA ASN A 104 -4.17 9.66 5.60
C ASN A 104 -2.65 9.84 5.63
N GLU A 105 -1.92 9.20 4.72
CA GLU A 105 -0.47 9.33 4.60
C GLU A 105 -0.06 10.79 4.35
N ARG A 106 1.18 11.14 4.70
CA ARG A 106 1.74 12.47 4.37
C ARG A 106 1.67 12.70 2.86
N ARG A 107 1.37 13.93 2.45
CA ARG A 107 1.29 14.30 1.04
C ARG A 107 2.69 14.48 0.48
N ASP A 108 3.16 13.50 -0.29
CA ASP A 108 4.48 13.51 -0.93
C ASP A 108 4.39 13.90 -2.41
N GLU A 109 5.39 14.62 -2.92
CA GLU A 109 5.58 14.90 -4.35
C GLU A 109 6.22 13.70 -5.08
N TRP A 110 5.65 12.51 -4.89
CA TRP A 110 6.21 11.24 -5.38
C TRP A 110 6.07 11.07 -6.90
N ARG A 111 4.98 11.56 -7.50
CA ARG A 111 4.57 11.14 -8.85
C ARG A 111 5.63 11.35 -9.92
N LYS A 112 6.27 12.52 -9.93
CA LYS A 112 7.31 12.83 -10.91
C LYS A 112 8.56 11.98 -10.70
N ASP A 113 9.03 11.85 -9.45
CA ASP A 113 10.18 11.01 -9.11
C ASP A 113 9.92 9.55 -9.50
N PHE A 114 8.80 8.99 -9.02
CA PHE A 114 8.43 7.60 -9.25
C PHE A 114 8.20 7.30 -10.72
N PHE A 115 7.65 8.24 -11.51
CA PHE A 115 7.53 8.07 -12.95
C PHE A 115 8.91 7.79 -13.56
N TYR A 116 9.91 8.61 -13.28
CA TYR A 116 11.26 8.40 -13.85
C TYR A 116 11.96 7.18 -13.27
N LYS A 117 11.79 6.93 -11.98
CA LYS A 117 12.41 5.80 -11.27
C LYS A 117 11.89 4.45 -11.76
N PHE A 118 10.57 4.32 -11.97
CA PHE A 118 9.92 3.03 -12.19
C PHE A 118 9.49 2.76 -13.63
N SER A 119 9.35 3.79 -14.49
CA SER A 119 9.09 3.57 -15.93
C SER A 119 10.09 2.60 -16.59
N PRO A 120 11.42 2.66 -16.30
CA PRO A 120 12.38 1.74 -16.90
C PRO A 120 12.15 0.27 -16.53
N LEU A 121 11.55 -0.02 -15.37
CA LEU A 121 11.28 -1.38 -14.91
C LEU A 121 10.18 -2.04 -15.75
N VAL A 122 9.15 -1.28 -16.09
CA VAL A 122 7.94 -1.77 -16.77
C VAL A 122 7.97 -1.53 -18.29
N LYS A 123 9.09 -1.05 -18.85
CA LYS A 123 9.22 -0.70 -20.28
C LYS A 123 8.84 -1.83 -21.25
N ASN A 124 9.02 -3.08 -20.81
CA ASN A 124 8.76 -4.29 -21.60
C ASN A 124 7.50 -5.04 -21.12
N ALA A 125 6.78 -4.51 -20.13
CA ALA A 125 5.53 -5.12 -19.69
C ALA A 125 4.47 -4.98 -20.79
N ASN A 126 3.63 -5.99 -20.93
CA ASN A 126 2.58 -6.03 -21.96
C ASN A 126 1.21 -5.59 -21.43
N SER A 127 1.04 -5.56 -20.11
CA SER A 127 -0.23 -5.16 -19.47
C SER A 127 0.00 -4.50 -18.11
N ALA A 128 -1.08 -3.93 -17.55
CA ALA A 128 -1.06 -3.37 -16.22
C ALA A 128 -0.80 -4.45 -15.14
N TYR A 129 -1.33 -5.66 -15.34
CA TYR A 129 -1.06 -6.81 -14.49
C TYR A 129 0.44 -7.12 -14.44
N GLU A 130 1.08 -7.30 -15.60
CA GLU A 130 2.51 -7.64 -15.68
C GLU A 130 3.37 -6.50 -15.10
N GLY A 131 3.01 -5.25 -15.37
CA GLY A 131 3.68 -4.08 -14.80
C GLY A 131 3.62 -4.08 -13.26
N ALA A 132 2.45 -4.36 -12.68
CA ALA A 132 2.29 -4.40 -11.22
C ALA A 132 3.09 -5.53 -10.57
N VAL A 133 3.12 -6.70 -11.19
CA VAL A 133 3.97 -7.83 -10.79
C VAL A 133 5.44 -7.41 -10.78
N ILE A 134 5.93 -6.80 -11.87
CA ILE A 134 7.33 -6.37 -11.97
C ILE A 134 7.68 -5.34 -10.89
N LEU A 135 6.77 -4.40 -10.61
CA LEU A 135 6.96 -3.41 -9.56
C LEU A 135 7.04 -4.07 -8.18
N ASN A 136 6.06 -4.90 -7.82
CA ASN A 136 6.01 -5.53 -6.51
C ASN A 136 7.27 -6.39 -6.22
N ASN A 137 7.81 -7.04 -7.26
CA ASN A 137 9.04 -7.84 -7.17
C ASN A 137 10.32 -7.01 -6.96
N LYS A 138 10.36 -5.72 -7.35
CA LYS A 138 11.63 -4.98 -7.50
C LYS A 138 11.71 -3.71 -6.68
N ILE A 139 10.60 -3.00 -6.46
CA ILE A 139 10.69 -1.63 -5.95
C ILE A 139 11.19 -1.59 -4.50
N PHE A 140 10.82 -2.56 -3.67
CA PHE A 140 11.15 -2.57 -2.24
C PHE A 140 12.65 -2.73 -2.00
N GLU A 141 13.29 -3.66 -2.71
CA GLU A 141 14.76 -3.79 -2.71
C GLU A 141 15.41 -2.52 -3.28
N MET A 142 14.90 -2.01 -4.40
CA MET A 142 15.44 -0.82 -5.06
C MET A 142 15.41 0.43 -4.18
N VAL A 143 14.39 0.58 -3.33
CA VAL A 143 14.25 1.72 -2.42
C VAL A 143 14.69 1.42 -0.99
N GLY A 144 15.16 0.20 -0.72
CA GLY A 144 15.69 -0.22 0.58
C GLY A 144 14.65 -0.24 1.70
N VAL A 145 13.42 -0.71 1.42
CA VAL A 145 12.33 -0.77 2.40
C VAL A 145 11.91 -2.21 2.65
N GLU A 146 11.87 -2.61 3.92
CA GLU A 146 11.36 -3.92 4.35
C GLU A 146 10.17 -3.78 5.32
N TYR A 147 9.38 -4.85 5.43
CA TYR A 147 8.36 -4.91 6.46
C TYR A 147 9.01 -4.92 7.84
N SER A 148 8.46 -4.14 8.77
CA SER A 148 8.79 -4.25 10.18
C SER A 148 7.71 -3.65 11.06
N THR A 149 7.60 -4.16 12.28
CA THR A 149 6.80 -3.56 13.36
C THR A 149 7.56 -2.46 14.12
N LYS A 150 8.88 -2.35 13.91
CA LYS A 150 9.77 -1.34 14.53
C LYS A 150 9.75 0.02 13.81
N ARG A 151 9.01 0.10 12.70
CA ARG A 151 8.75 1.31 11.90
C ARG A 151 8.16 2.47 12.72
N PRO A 152 8.38 3.75 12.35
CA PRO A 152 7.94 4.91 13.14
C PRO A 152 6.41 5.05 13.32
N LYS A 153 5.62 4.73 12.29
CA LYS A 153 4.13 4.76 12.33
C LYS A 153 3.55 3.82 11.28
N ALA A 154 2.29 3.43 11.40
CA ALA A 154 1.68 2.47 10.47
C ALA A 154 1.49 3.07 9.06
N ASP A 155 1.00 4.30 8.97
CA ASP A 155 0.56 5.02 7.77
C ASP A 155 1.66 5.87 7.13
N GLN A 156 2.91 5.38 7.15
CA GLN A 156 4.02 6.07 6.47
C GLN A 156 3.69 6.27 4.99
N SER A 157 3.85 7.52 4.55
CA SER A 157 3.92 7.86 3.12
C SER A 157 5.11 7.19 2.43
N PRO A 158 5.14 7.12 1.09
CA PRO A 158 6.24 6.50 0.37
C PRO A 158 7.62 7.01 0.79
N TYR A 159 7.80 8.33 0.93
CA TYR A 159 9.11 8.86 1.34
C TYR A 159 9.40 8.66 2.84
N GLU A 160 8.39 8.65 3.71
CA GLU A 160 8.61 8.26 5.12
C GLU A 160 9.03 6.80 5.27
N SER A 161 8.51 5.89 4.43
CA SER A 161 8.94 4.50 4.39
C SER A 161 10.37 4.36 3.86
N ILE A 162 10.70 5.09 2.79
CA ILE A 162 12.06 5.10 2.22
C ILE A 162 13.09 5.67 3.20
N GLU A 163 12.76 6.76 3.89
CA GLU A 163 13.64 7.38 4.88
C GLU A 163 13.90 6.45 6.08
N ALA A 164 12.87 5.73 6.54
CA ALA A 164 12.99 4.80 7.65
C ALA A 164 13.66 3.48 7.27
N GLY A 165 13.65 3.09 6.00
CA GLY A 165 13.99 1.75 5.52
C GLY A 165 13.02 0.65 6.00
N LEU A 166 11.98 1.02 6.75
CA LEU A 166 11.04 0.13 7.41
C LEU A 166 9.61 0.63 7.17
N ALA A 167 8.69 -0.30 6.96
CA ALA A 167 7.27 0.02 6.79
C ALA A 167 6.35 -1.07 7.36
N SER A 168 5.12 -0.70 7.67
CA SER A 168 4.04 -1.66 7.93
C SER A 168 3.41 -2.14 6.62
N CYS A 169 2.50 -3.13 6.67
CA CYS A 169 1.70 -3.52 5.50
C CYS A 169 0.96 -2.33 4.87
N THR A 170 0.50 -1.36 5.68
CA THR A 170 -0.10 -0.11 5.21
C THR A 170 0.90 0.75 4.42
N GLY A 171 2.09 1.00 4.96
CA GLY A 171 3.12 1.82 4.30
C GLY A 171 3.66 1.18 3.02
N LEU A 172 3.88 -0.15 3.05
CA LEU A 172 4.27 -0.91 1.85
C LEU A 172 3.20 -0.84 0.77
N SER A 173 1.92 -0.92 1.15
CA SER A 173 0.80 -0.80 0.21
C SER A 173 0.72 0.59 -0.40
N PHE A 174 0.89 1.68 0.37
CA PHE A 174 0.94 3.04 -0.19
C PHE A 174 2.11 3.19 -1.18
N LEU A 175 3.30 2.69 -0.83
CA LEU A 175 4.47 2.72 -1.70
C LEU A 175 4.22 1.99 -3.02
N LEU A 176 3.65 0.78 -2.99
CA LEU A 176 3.33 0.03 -4.21
C LEU A 176 2.24 0.69 -5.03
N ILE A 177 1.18 1.20 -4.41
CA ILE A 177 0.11 1.92 -5.10
C ILE A 177 0.67 3.13 -5.84
N ASP A 178 1.50 3.93 -5.18
CA ASP A 178 2.08 5.12 -5.78
C ASP A 178 3.08 4.76 -6.90
N ALA A 179 3.82 3.66 -6.74
CA ALA A 179 4.66 3.12 -7.82
C ALA A 179 3.82 2.66 -9.03
N CYS A 180 2.70 1.96 -8.82
CA CYS A 180 1.77 1.58 -9.88
C CYS A 180 1.16 2.81 -10.58
N ARG A 181 0.65 3.77 -9.80
CA ARG A 181 0.02 4.99 -10.31
C ARG A 181 1.00 5.89 -11.06
N SER A 182 2.29 5.87 -10.71
CA SER A 182 3.32 6.64 -11.42
C SER A 182 3.58 6.11 -12.84
N VAL A 183 3.22 4.86 -13.12
CA VAL A 183 3.31 4.23 -14.46
C VAL A 183 1.92 3.95 -15.07
N GLY A 184 0.89 4.65 -14.59
CA GLY A 184 -0.46 4.62 -15.17
C GLY A 184 -1.25 3.34 -14.89
N ILE A 185 -0.79 2.49 -13.96
CA ILE A 185 -1.52 1.31 -13.50
C ILE A 185 -2.53 1.76 -12.43
N PRO A 186 -3.84 1.56 -12.61
CA PRO A 186 -4.81 1.91 -11.58
C PRO A 186 -4.68 0.96 -10.40
N ALA A 187 -4.44 1.52 -9.22
CA ALA A 187 -4.24 0.76 -7.99
C ALA A 187 -5.00 1.40 -6.82
N ARG A 188 -5.47 0.58 -5.89
CA ARG A 188 -6.20 1.04 -4.69
C ARG A 188 -5.79 0.26 -3.45
N PHE A 189 -5.89 0.95 -2.32
CA PHE A 189 -5.64 0.40 -0.99
C PHE A 189 -6.82 -0.47 -0.57
N VAL A 190 -6.53 -1.67 -0.08
CA VAL A 190 -7.53 -2.61 0.43
C VAL A 190 -7.06 -3.13 1.77
N GLY A 191 -7.99 -3.40 2.68
CA GLY A 191 -7.63 -4.02 3.94
C GLY A 191 -8.82 -4.56 4.72
N THR A 192 -8.49 -5.38 5.71
CA THR A 192 -9.42 -5.77 6.77
C THR A 192 -8.97 -5.16 8.09
N PRO A 193 -9.87 -4.59 8.91
CA PRO A 193 -9.55 -4.12 10.26
C PRO A 193 -9.23 -5.26 11.22
N MET A 194 -9.81 -6.43 10.98
CA MET A 194 -9.64 -7.61 11.80
C MET A 194 -10.04 -8.86 11.01
N TRP A 195 -9.18 -9.87 11.00
CA TRP A 195 -9.54 -11.20 10.50
C TRP A 195 -10.67 -11.82 11.32
N HIS A 196 -11.43 -12.73 10.72
CA HIS A 196 -12.60 -13.35 11.36
C HIS A 196 -12.29 -14.10 12.67
N ASN A 197 -11.03 -14.49 12.88
CA ASN A 197 -10.52 -15.17 14.07
C ASN A 197 -9.76 -14.24 15.03
N ASP A 198 -9.89 -12.93 14.87
CA ASP A 198 -9.27 -11.89 15.71
C ASP A 198 -7.72 -11.93 15.74
N SER A 199 -7.08 -12.53 14.74
CA SER A 199 -5.62 -12.64 14.66
C SER A 199 -4.90 -11.31 14.37
N GLY A 200 -5.60 -10.33 13.80
CA GLY A 200 -5.07 -9.00 13.52
C GLY A 200 -5.68 -8.38 12.27
N ASN A 201 -5.13 -7.25 11.84
CA ASN A 201 -5.47 -6.60 10.57
C ASN A 201 -4.47 -6.96 9.48
N HIS A 202 -4.79 -6.61 8.24
CA HIS A 202 -3.83 -6.59 7.15
C HIS A 202 -4.32 -5.66 6.04
N SER A 203 -3.35 -5.11 5.29
CA SER A 203 -3.60 -4.23 4.15
C SER A 203 -2.77 -4.67 2.95
N TRP A 204 -3.36 -4.56 1.76
CA TRP A 204 -2.77 -4.99 0.50
C TRP A 204 -3.26 -4.10 -0.65
N VAL A 205 -2.87 -4.47 -1.88
CA VAL A 205 -3.13 -3.65 -3.07
C VAL A 205 -4.04 -4.39 -4.04
N GLU A 206 -5.08 -3.70 -4.53
CA GLU A 206 -5.82 -4.11 -5.71
C GLU A 206 -5.41 -3.29 -6.94
N ILE A 207 -5.20 -3.96 -8.08
CA ILE A 207 -4.77 -3.42 -9.37
C ILE A 207 -5.85 -3.68 -10.43
N TRP A 208 -6.15 -2.70 -11.28
CA TRP A 208 -7.10 -2.85 -12.37
C TRP A 208 -6.42 -3.17 -13.71
N ASP A 209 -6.81 -4.28 -14.33
CA ASP A 209 -6.45 -4.65 -15.71
C ASP A 209 -7.65 -5.34 -16.40
N GLY A 210 -8.66 -4.54 -16.77
CA GLY A 210 -9.96 -5.06 -17.25
C GLY A 210 -10.84 -5.69 -16.16
N GLY A 211 -10.27 -5.92 -14.98
CA GLY A 211 -10.91 -6.31 -13.73
C GLY A 211 -9.96 -6.05 -12.57
N TRP A 212 -10.45 -6.12 -11.34
CA TRP A 212 -9.62 -5.97 -10.15
C TRP A 212 -8.89 -7.29 -9.84
N HIS A 213 -7.57 -7.20 -9.72
CA HIS A 213 -6.65 -8.22 -9.22
C HIS A 213 -6.03 -7.74 -7.90
N PHE A 214 -5.47 -8.61 -7.07
CA PHE A 214 -4.85 -8.22 -5.81
C PHE A 214 -3.49 -8.87 -5.57
N THR A 215 -2.67 -8.24 -4.73
CA THR A 215 -1.38 -8.76 -4.28
C THR A 215 -0.99 -8.12 -2.95
N GLY A 216 -0.27 -8.85 -2.12
CA GLY A 216 0.39 -8.29 -0.94
C GLY A 216 1.57 -7.40 -1.35
N ALA A 217 1.84 -6.34 -0.58
CA ALA A 217 2.92 -5.41 -0.89
C ALA A 217 4.25 -5.91 -0.27
N ALA A 218 5.28 -6.05 -1.09
CA ALA A 218 6.56 -6.71 -0.74
C ALA A 218 6.40 -8.22 -0.48
N GLU A 219 5.33 -8.82 -0.99
CA GLU A 219 5.02 -10.25 -0.87
C GLU A 219 4.84 -10.87 -2.27
N PRO A 220 5.84 -10.78 -3.15
CA PRO A 220 5.68 -11.22 -4.53
C PRO A 220 5.48 -12.75 -4.61
N VAL A 221 4.48 -13.16 -5.38
CA VAL A 221 4.28 -14.57 -5.78
C VAL A 221 4.64 -14.70 -7.25
N GLU A 222 5.95 -14.78 -7.51
CA GLU A 222 6.54 -14.84 -8.86
C GLU A 222 5.88 -13.85 -9.84
N ASN A 223 5.13 -14.38 -10.81
CA ASN A 223 4.48 -13.63 -11.88
C ASN A 223 2.95 -13.55 -11.72
N GLN A 224 2.41 -13.84 -10.54
CA GLN A 224 0.97 -14.05 -10.33
C GLN A 224 0.38 -13.11 -9.28
N LEU A 225 -0.54 -12.23 -9.72
CA LEU A 225 -1.53 -11.61 -8.85
C LEU A 225 -2.64 -12.62 -8.52
N ASN A 226 -3.43 -12.30 -7.49
CA ASN A 226 -4.48 -13.12 -6.89
C ASN A 226 -3.97 -14.38 -6.15
N GLN A 227 -2.66 -14.45 -5.91
CA GLN A 227 -2.07 -15.45 -5.02
C GLN A 227 -1.41 -14.74 -3.85
N VAL A 228 -1.89 -15.05 -2.66
CA VAL A 228 -1.49 -14.39 -1.40
C VAL A 228 -1.62 -15.38 -0.25
N TRP A 229 -0.80 -15.23 0.79
CA TRP A 229 -0.82 -16.10 1.97
C TRP A 229 -2.14 -15.98 2.76
N PHE A 230 -2.81 -14.82 2.69
CA PHE A 230 -4.05 -14.53 3.43
C PHE A 230 -5.34 -14.95 2.71
N ALA A 231 -5.27 -15.73 1.64
CA ALA A 231 -6.45 -16.07 0.83
C ALA A 231 -7.55 -16.77 1.66
N ASP A 232 -7.19 -17.71 2.53
CA ASP A 232 -8.13 -18.40 3.42
C ASP A 232 -8.79 -17.43 4.41
N LEU A 233 -8.00 -16.59 5.08
CA LEU A 233 -8.50 -15.60 6.04
C LEU A 233 -9.48 -14.62 5.36
N ALA A 234 -9.15 -14.15 4.15
CA ALA A 234 -9.99 -13.26 3.37
C ALA A 234 -11.29 -13.93 2.89
N SER A 235 -11.27 -15.24 2.59
CA SER A 235 -12.46 -15.99 2.17
C SER A 235 -13.51 -16.12 3.28
N LYS A 236 -13.12 -15.92 4.54
CA LYS A 236 -13.96 -16.01 5.75
C LYS A 236 -14.38 -14.63 6.29
N ALA A 237 -14.10 -13.56 5.56
CA ALA A 237 -14.55 -12.21 5.88
C ALA A 237 -16.10 -12.09 5.86
N LYS A 238 -16.63 -11.02 6.46
CA LYS A 238 -18.07 -10.82 6.62
C LYS A 238 -18.55 -9.57 5.88
N THR A 239 -19.29 -9.75 4.79
CA THR A 239 -19.86 -8.65 4.01
C THR A 239 -20.74 -7.75 4.89
N GLY A 240 -20.55 -6.44 4.78
CA GLY A 240 -21.25 -5.41 5.55
C GLY A 240 -20.76 -5.21 6.99
N ASP A 241 -19.85 -6.03 7.49
CA ASP A 241 -19.31 -5.92 8.85
C ASP A 241 -18.10 -4.98 8.88
N MET A 242 -18.20 -3.87 9.62
CA MET A 242 -17.10 -2.88 9.72
C MET A 242 -15.87 -3.37 10.49
N LYS A 243 -15.95 -4.50 11.21
CA LYS A 243 -14.83 -5.12 11.90
C LYS A 243 -14.21 -6.24 11.07
N TYR A 244 -15.05 -7.09 10.46
CA TYR A 244 -14.62 -8.34 9.80
C TYR A 244 -14.78 -8.35 8.28
N GLY A 245 -15.22 -7.24 7.68
CA GLY A 245 -15.31 -7.05 6.23
C GLY A 245 -13.99 -6.59 5.61
N ILE A 246 -13.96 -6.60 4.27
CA ILE A 246 -12.83 -6.12 3.48
C ILE A 246 -13.27 -4.89 2.70
N PHE A 247 -12.50 -3.82 2.86
CA PHE A 247 -12.83 -2.51 2.29
C PHE A 247 -11.73 -2.04 1.35
N ALA A 248 -12.12 -1.38 0.26
CA ALA A 248 -11.18 -0.70 -0.62
C ALA A 248 -11.38 0.83 -0.55
N ALA A 249 -10.29 1.57 -0.44
CA ALA A 249 -10.31 3.03 -0.39
C ALA A 249 -10.81 3.61 -1.72
N THR A 250 -11.59 4.70 -1.63
CA THR A 250 -12.00 5.47 -2.81
C THR A 250 -12.05 6.95 -2.49
N TRP A 251 -11.81 7.78 -3.51
CA TRP A 251 -12.01 9.22 -3.43
C TRP A 251 -13.45 9.63 -3.77
N ASN A 252 -14.24 8.72 -4.35
CA ASN A 252 -15.66 8.99 -4.59
C ASN A 252 -16.37 9.09 -3.25
N LYS A 253 -17.38 9.96 -3.17
CA LYS A 253 -18.22 10.02 -1.97
C LYS A 253 -19.03 8.73 -1.84
N THR A 254 -18.99 8.13 -0.67
CA THR A 254 -19.77 6.94 -0.32
C THR A 254 -20.39 7.12 1.07
N ASP A 255 -21.34 6.25 1.41
CA ASP A 255 -21.91 6.17 2.77
C ASP A 255 -21.01 5.40 3.73
N LEU A 256 -20.05 4.63 3.20
CA LEU A 256 -19.02 3.93 3.95
C LEU A 256 -17.75 4.77 4.13
N TYR A 257 -16.97 4.43 5.15
CA TYR A 257 -15.65 4.96 5.38
C TYR A 257 -14.64 3.82 5.51
N PHE A 258 -13.36 4.07 5.21
CA PHE A 258 -12.31 3.08 5.37
C PHE A 258 -12.01 2.89 6.88
N PRO A 259 -12.22 1.69 7.44
CA PRO A 259 -11.96 1.41 8.86
C PRO A 259 -10.45 1.26 9.12
N MET A 260 -9.77 2.37 9.38
CA MET A 260 -8.35 2.37 9.73
C MET A 260 -8.15 1.92 11.18
N ASP A 261 -7.49 0.78 11.39
CA ASP A 261 -7.13 0.26 12.71
C ASP A 261 -6.07 1.12 13.42
N TRP A 262 -5.16 1.73 12.65
CA TRP A 262 -4.13 2.63 13.18
C TRP A 262 -4.65 4.03 13.53
N LEU A 263 -5.85 4.39 13.07
CA LEU A 263 -6.47 5.68 13.36
C LEU A 263 -7.97 5.54 13.63
N PRO A 264 -8.35 4.89 14.76
CA PRO A 264 -9.75 4.57 15.07
C PRO A 264 -10.63 5.81 15.18
N GLY A 265 -11.89 5.68 14.73
CA GLY A 265 -12.91 6.72 14.85
C GLY A 265 -12.91 7.78 13.75
N ILE A 266 -11.90 7.81 12.88
CA ILE A 266 -11.88 8.72 11.72
C ILE A 266 -12.72 8.15 10.58
N LYS A 267 -13.78 8.88 10.19
CA LYS A 267 -14.77 8.45 9.19
C LYS A 267 -14.78 9.30 7.90
N LYS A 268 -13.69 10.02 7.64
CA LYS A 268 -13.63 10.99 6.51
C LYS A 268 -13.11 10.41 5.21
N TYR A 269 -12.44 9.25 5.25
CA TYR A 269 -11.91 8.58 4.07
C TYR A 269 -12.95 7.59 3.56
N ASN A 270 -13.41 7.77 2.33
CA ASN A 270 -14.48 6.95 1.77
C ASN A 270 -13.97 5.55 1.41
N ALA A 271 -14.87 4.58 1.39
CA ALA A 271 -14.56 3.21 1.04
C ALA A 271 -15.72 2.52 0.30
N VAL A 272 -15.39 1.43 -0.36
CA VAL A 272 -16.37 0.47 -0.87
C VAL A 272 -16.12 -0.87 -0.18
N ASP A 273 -17.20 -1.55 0.21
CA ASP A 273 -17.12 -2.94 0.65
C ASP A 273 -16.84 -3.82 -0.56
N VAL A 274 -15.76 -4.59 -0.49
CA VAL A 274 -15.29 -5.49 -1.56
C VAL A 274 -15.22 -6.94 -1.09
N THR A 275 -15.81 -7.25 0.07
CA THR A 275 -15.74 -8.55 0.73
C THR A 275 -16.15 -9.70 -0.19
N ASP A 276 -17.24 -9.53 -0.94
CA ASP A 276 -17.78 -10.55 -1.84
C ASP A 276 -16.76 -11.06 -2.88
N ARG A 277 -15.77 -10.25 -3.25
CA ARG A 277 -14.71 -10.62 -4.21
C ARG A 277 -13.75 -11.68 -3.66
N TYR A 278 -13.67 -11.79 -2.34
CA TYR A 278 -12.78 -12.71 -1.63
C TYR A 278 -13.49 -14.00 -1.21
N LEU A 279 -14.81 -13.97 -1.02
CA LEU A 279 -15.61 -15.14 -0.58
C LEU A 279 -15.60 -16.29 -1.59
N THR A 280 -15.55 -15.99 -2.90
CA THR A 280 -15.70 -17.01 -3.94
C THR A 280 -14.39 -17.70 -4.34
N GLN A 281 -13.25 -17.21 -3.88
CA GLN A 281 -11.94 -17.67 -4.37
C GLN A 281 -11.39 -18.88 -3.63
N THR A 282 -11.97 -19.27 -2.49
CA THR A 282 -11.44 -20.39 -1.70
C THR A 282 -12.56 -21.12 -0.98
N LYS A 283 -13.07 -22.21 -1.56
CA LYS A 283 -13.77 -23.24 -0.78
C LYS A 283 -12.73 -24.24 -0.31
N ILE A 284 -12.11 -23.96 0.83
CA ILE A 284 -11.32 -24.98 1.52
C ILE A 284 -12.29 -26.08 1.93
N ASP A 285 -11.92 -27.32 1.65
CA ASP A 285 -12.71 -28.49 2.01
C ASP A 285 -13.09 -28.41 3.50
N SER A 286 -14.38 -28.62 3.78
CA SER A 286 -14.99 -28.63 5.11
C SER A 286 -14.31 -29.54 6.14
N GLY A 287 -13.43 -30.46 5.71
CA GLY A 287 -12.66 -31.34 6.58
C GLY A 287 -11.28 -30.83 7.01
N LEU A 288 -10.78 -29.73 6.46
CA LEU A 288 -9.45 -29.18 6.77
C LEU A 288 -9.53 -27.95 7.67
N VAL A 289 -8.53 -27.78 8.53
CA VAL A 289 -8.39 -26.68 9.48
C VAL A 289 -7.02 -26.04 9.32
N ALA A 290 -6.98 -24.71 9.30
CA ALA A 290 -5.73 -23.97 9.21
C ALA A 290 -4.96 -24.05 10.54
N VAL A 291 -3.72 -24.54 10.48
CA VAL A 291 -2.77 -24.55 11.58
C VAL A 291 -1.59 -23.66 11.18
N SER A 292 -1.51 -22.50 11.80
CA SER A 292 -0.41 -21.56 11.63
C SER A 292 0.72 -21.88 12.59
N ILE A 293 1.95 -21.82 12.13
CA ILE A 293 3.14 -22.22 12.88
C ILE A 293 4.16 -21.09 12.84
N ARG A 294 4.70 -20.74 14.00
CA ARG A 294 5.84 -19.83 14.15
C ARG A 294 6.88 -20.40 15.10
N ALA A 295 8.11 -19.92 14.97
CA ALA A 295 9.20 -20.22 15.88
C ALA A 295 9.69 -18.91 16.50
N LEU A 296 9.85 -18.88 17.83
CA LEU A 296 10.24 -17.70 18.58
C LEU A 296 11.57 -17.91 19.30
N ASN A 297 12.45 -16.93 19.24
CA ASN A 297 13.69 -16.94 20.01
C ASN A 297 13.49 -16.48 21.46
N ASN A 298 14.57 -16.44 22.24
CA ASN A 298 14.53 -16.04 23.64
C ASN A 298 14.08 -14.59 23.88
N SER A 299 14.14 -13.73 22.85
CA SER A 299 13.64 -12.35 22.89
C SER A 299 12.16 -12.25 22.50
N GLY A 300 11.53 -13.36 22.09
CA GLY A 300 10.16 -13.40 21.59
C GLY A 300 10.02 -12.95 20.13
N GLU A 301 11.13 -12.81 19.40
CA GLU A 301 11.12 -12.46 17.97
C GLU A 301 11.01 -13.73 17.11
N ARG A 302 10.32 -13.63 15.98
CA ARG A 302 10.17 -14.73 15.02
C ARG A 302 11.47 -15.04 14.29
N GLU A 303 11.78 -16.33 14.19
CA GLU A 303 12.89 -16.84 13.40
C GLU A 303 12.43 -17.76 12.26
N SER A 304 13.14 -17.70 11.14
CA SER A 304 12.95 -18.62 10.01
C SER A 304 13.77 -19.88 10.28
N VAL A 305 13.07 -20.99 10.52
CA VAL A 305 13.67 -22.28 10.81
C VAL A 305 12.91 -23.41 10.11
N ASP A 306 13.59 -24.53 9.84
CA ASP A 306 12.98 -25.70 9.22
C ASP A 306 12.04 -26.40 10.22
N ILE A 307 10.77 -26.51 9.84
CA ILE A 307 9.69 -27.13 10.59
C ILE A 307 9.32 -28.46 9.92
N ILE A 308 9.23 -29.51 10.73
CA ILE A 308 8.74 -30.81 10.31
C ILE A 308 7.39 -31.06 10.96
N VAL A 309 6.39 -31.46 10.17
CA VAL A 309 5.08 -31.88 10.66
C VAL A 309 4.82 -33.32 10.26
N THR A 310 4.58 -34.18 11.25
CA THR A 310 4.29 -35.61 11.05
C THR A 310 2.91 -35.95 11.62
N GLY A 311 2.20 -36.90 11.02
CA GLY A 311 0.88 -37.32 11.51
C GLY A 311 0.54 -38.78 11.19
N GLU A 312 -0.72 -39.15 11.40
CA GLU A 312 -1.26 -40.46 11.00
C GLU A 312 -1.05 -40.75 9.51
N ASN A 313 -1.14 -42.02 9.12
CA ASN A 313 -1.05 -42.49 7.72
C ASN A 313 0.24 -42.04 6.99
N ASN A 314 1.36 -41.98 7.73
CA ASN A 314 2.66 -41.51 7.22
C ASN A 314 2.61 -40.09 6.64
N TYR A 315 1.72 -39.22 7.15
CA TYR A 315 1.74 -37.81 6.80
C TYR A 315 3.10 -37.20 7.18
N PHE A 316 3.70 -36.50 6.22
CA PHE A 316 4.97 -35.81 6.40
C PHE A 316 4.94 -34.50 5.61
N PHE A 317 5.35 -33.42 6.26
CA PHE A 317 5.56 -32.12 5.65
C PHE A 317 6.86 -31.51 6.22
N GLU A 318 7.59 -30.80 5.36
CA GLU A 318 8.76 -30.00 5.73
C GLU A 318 8.64 -28.62 5.06
N GLY A 319 8.89 -27.57 5.83
CA GLY A 319 8.84 -26.19 5.35
C GLY A 319 9.43 -25.22 6.35
N GLN A 320 9.58 -23.94 5.98
CA GLN A 320 10.21 -22.94 6.84
C GLN A 320 9.20 -22.03 7.53
N SER A 321 9.40 -21.75 8.81
CA SER A 321 8.70 -20.68 9.52
C SER A 321 9.10 -19.30 8.98
N LYS A 322 8.31 -18.27 9.29
CA LYS A 322 8.57 -16.89 8.89
C LYS A 322 9.28 -16.12 10.01
N ASN A 323 10.18 -15.20 9.66
CA ASN A 323 10.85 -14.29 10.60
C ASN A 323 10.14 -12.91 10.64
N GLU A 324 10.75 -11.94 11.32
CA GLU A 324 10.19 -10.58 11.49
C GLU A 324 10.04 -9.74 10.21
N THR A 325 10.63 -10.17 9.08
CA THR A 325 10.51 -9.42 7.81
C THR A 325 9.24 -9.75 7.04
N TYR A 326 8.39 -10.64 7.55
CA TYR A 326 7.07 -10.97 7.00
C TYR A 326 5.97 -10.27 7.80
N ASP A 327 4.77 -10.13 7.23
CA ASP A 327 3.62 -9.61 7.97
C ASP A 327 3.41 -10.38 9.29
N LEU A 328 2.94 -9.69 10.34
CA LEU A 328 2.67 -10.30 11.65
C LEU A 328 1.68 -11.48 11.59
N ASN A 329 0.80 -11.50 10.59
CA ASN A 329 -0.17 -12.57 10.40
C ASN A 329 0.28 -13.62 9.36
N ASP A 330 1.37 -13.35 8.61
CA ASP A 330 1.96 -14.32 7.70
C ASP A 330 2.80 -15.33 8.49
N HIS A 331 2.30 -16.56 8.54
CA HIS A 331 2.89 -17.69 9.22
C HIS A 331 3.01 -18.86 8.24
N LEU A 332 3.89 -19.82 8.56
CA LEU A 332 3.83 -21.12 7.91
C LEU A 332 2.47 -21.74 8.25
N THR A 333 1.59 -21.85 7.26
CA THR A 333 0.22 -22.32 7.47
C THR A 333 -0.02 -23.61 6.73
N LEU A 334 -0.52 -24.62 7.44
CA LEU A 334 -0.89 -25.93 6.91
C LEU A 334 -2.38 -26.16 7.07
N PHE A 335 -3.02 -26.74 6.07
CA PHE A 335 -4.41 -27.18 6.15
C PHE A 335 -4.46 -28.65 6.52
N LEU A 336 -4.71 -28.94 7.80
CA LEU A 336 -4.65 -30.29 8.36
C LEU A 336 -6.06 -30.84 8.62
N PRO A 337 -6.31 -32.15 8.45
CA PRO A 337 -7.60 -32.77 8.74
C PRO A 337 -8.07 -32.58 10.18
N LYS A 338 -9.34 -32.22 10.35
CA LYS A 338 -10.00 -32.10 11.67
C LYS A 338 -10.09 -33.45 12.39
N GLY A 339 -9.92 -33.45 13.71
CA GLY A 339 -9.98 -34.62 14.59
C GLY A 339 -8.77 -35.55 14.48
N LYS A 340 -7.68 -35.07 13.87
CA LYS A 340 -6.44 -35.82 13.68
C LYS A 340 -5.31 -35.24 14.50
N VAL A 341 -4.41 -36.12 14.92
CA VAL A 341 -3.25 -35.75 15.74
C VAL A 341 -2.01 -35.61 14.88
N PHE A 342 -1.31 -34.49 15.04
CA PHE A 342 -0.04 -34.18 14.39
C PHE A 342 1.02 -33.83 15.41
N THR A 343 2.28 -34.09 15.08
CA THR A 343 3.44 -33.60 15.82
C THR A 343 4.19 -32.59 14.97
N ILE A 344 4.33 -31.38 15.49
CA ILE A 344 5.04 -30.26 14.88
C ILE A 344 6.38 -30.12 15.60
N LYS A 345 7.48 -30.13 14.86
CA LYS A 345 8.84 -30.24 15.42
C LYS A 345 9.79 -29.20 14.84
N TYR A 346 10.67 -28.72 15.69
CA TYR A 346 11.89 -28.01 15.34
C TYR A 346 13.03 -28.51 16.24
N LYS A 347 14.03 -29.17 15.66
CA LYS A 347 15.16 -29.78 16.41
C LYS A 347 14.66 -30.58 17.63
N ASN A 348 14.93 -30.11 18.84
CA ASN A 348 14.60 -30.75 20.10
C ASN A 348 13.26 -30.28 20.69
N ASP A 349 12.62 -29.26 20.11
CA ASP A 349 11.30 -28.81 20.51
C ASP A 349 10.23 -29.51 19.67
N SER A 350 9.14 -29.89 20.32
CA SER A 350 8.03 -30.57 19.66
C SER A 350 6.72 -30.31 20.37
N GLN A 351 5.66 -30.12 19.60
CA GLN A 351 4.30 -30.03 20.10
C GLN A 351 3.42 -31.06 19.42
N ILE A 352 2.61 -31.75 20.22
CA ILE A 352 1.57 -32.66 19.74
C ILE A 352 0.26 -31.89 19.76
N LEU A 353 -0.44 -31.86 18.63
CA LEU A 353 -1.67 -31.11 18.42
C LEU A 353 -2.75 -32.05 17.88
N GLU A 354 -3.88 -32.10 18.56
CA GLU A 354 -5.14 -32.59 17.98
C GLU A 354 -5.85 -31.42 17.29
N VAL A 355 -6.09 -31.55 15.99
CA VAL A 355 -6.58 -30.46 15.16
C VAL A 355 -8.09 -30.36 15.25
N GLU A 356 -8.59 -29.44 16.07
CA GLU A 356 -10.04 -29.23 16.24
C GLU A 356 -10.56 -27.91 15.65
N ASN A 357 -9.78 -26.84 15.84
CA ASN A 357 -10.08 -25.48 15.42
C ASN A 357 -8.80 -24.82 14.92
N GLU A 358 -8.95 -23.71 14.21
CA GLU A 358 -7.81 -22.89 13.80
C GLU A 358 -6.98 -22.48 15.01
N CYS A 359 -5.65 -22.58 14.87
CA CYS A 359 -4.75 -22.22 15.96
C CYS A 359 -3.38 -21.76 15.47
N LEU A 360 -2.69 -21.01 16.33
CA LEU A 360 -1.29 -20.63 16.17
C LEU A 360 -0.41 -21.46 17.12
N VAL A 361 0.45 -22.30 16.55
CA VAL A 361 1.47 -23.07 17.25
C VAL A 361 2.75 -22.26 17.33
N SER A 362 3.30 -22.10 18.53
CA SER A 362 4.55 -21.37 18.75
C SER A 362 5.62 -22.31 19.29
N LEU A 363 6.65 -22.59 18.49
CA LEU A 363 7.83 -23.35 18.89
C LEU A 363 8.91 -22.43 19.46
N SER A 364 9.79 -22.99 20.30
CA SER A 364 10.91 -22.28 20.90
C SER A 364 12.21 -22.58 20.16
N VAL A 365 12.89 -21.53 19.71
CA VAL A 365 14.28 -21.59 19.25
C VAL A 365 15.18 -21.30 20.46
N LYS A 366 15.62 -22.37 21.13
CA LYS A 366 16.56 -22.30 22.25
C LYS A 366 17.96 -22.70 21.82
#